data_AF-A0A950BG55-F1
#
_entry.id   AF-A0A950BG55-F1
#
_cell.length_a   1.000
_cell.length_b   1.000
_cell.length_c   1.000
_cell.angle_alpha   90.00
_cell.angle_beta   90.00
_cell.angle_gamma   90.00
#
_symmetry.space_group_name_H-M   'P 1'
#
loop_
_entity.id
_entity.type
_entity.pdbx_description
1 polymer ?
#
loop_
_entity_poly.entity_id
_entity_poly.type
_entity_poly.pdbx_seq_one_letter_code
_entity_poly.pdbx_strand_id
1 'polypeptide(L)'
;MSLAFSPGRSSAQQLSVAVIGPDEAAVTGFSGAPAPPQIAPGDDPAALTFIDESGPGLRIVDLRHMEGPAEAQLVGAPKLFTVPASQIGQAFGVALDDASPPNVYVAATSAYGLPIVAPGPDGHLRHVGAGGPNAAFMPGLWGAKGGPGSIWKIDGATARVSLFTNVTTDGRPNSGAALGGLAFDPQSKLLYVADRETGLIHRLGMDGVDRGSYDHGLVGRAAQGLKPAPWTALQPIDVTRPQFDSDDPATWNLTVPE
;
A
#
# COMPACT_ATOMS: atom_id res chain seq x y z
N MET A 1 -61.82 -24.12 -3.99
CA MET A 1 -60.76 -24.07 -5.02
C MET A 1 -59.78 -22.99 -4.60
N SER A 2 -58.58 -23.44 -4.21
CA SER A 2 -57.34 -22.78 -3.75
C SER A 2 -57.32 -21.34 -3.21
N LEU A 3 -56.98 -21.23 -1.93
CA LEU A 3 -56.27 -20.09 -1.33
C LEU A 3 -54.78 -20.21 -1.69
N ALA A 4 -54.22 -19.20 -2.36
CA ALA A 4 -52.79 -19.11 -2.65
C ALA A 4 -52.10 -18.25 -1.59
N PHE A 5 -51.33 -18.89 -0.70
CA PHE A 5 -50.36 -18.20 0.15
C PHE A 5 -49.10 -17.92 -0.67
N SER A 6 -48.76 -16.64 -0.84
CA SER A 6 -47.45 -16.23 -1.36
C SER A 6 -46.44 -16.23 -0.21
N PRO A 7 -45.35 -17.00 -0.24
CA PRO A 7 -44.28 -16.84 0.73
C PRO A 7 -43.49 -15.58 0.34
N GLY A 8 -43.59 -14.54 1.17
CA GLY A 8 -42.68 -13.41 1.11
C GLY A 8 -41.25 -13.92 1.28
N ARG A 9 -40.40 -13.68 0.28
CA ARG A 9 -38.95 -13.89 0.41
C ARG A 9 -38.43 -12.89 1.44
N SER A 10 -38.21 -13.36 2.66
CA SER A 10 -37.36 -12.67 3.62
C SER A 10 -35.96 -12.62 3.01
N SER A 11 -35.51 -11.43 2.59
CA SER A 11 -34.09 -11.20 2.43
C SER A 11 -33.47 -11.29 3.82
N ALA A 12 -32.72 -12.35 4.09
CA ALA A 12 -31.81 -12.33 5.22
C ALA A 12 -30.91 -11.10 5.05
N GLN A 13 -31.06 -10.09 5.92
CA GLN A 13 -30.04 -9.06 6.07
C GLN A 13 -28.78 -9.82 6.45
N GLN A 14 -27.84 -9.91 5.51
CA GLN A 14 -26.51 -10.39 5.80
C GLN A 14 -25.96 -9.45 6.86
N LEU A 15 -25.90 -9.94 8.10
CA LEU A 15 -25.29 -9.19 9.20
C LEU A 15 -23.90 -8.81 8.72
N SER A 16 -23.68 -7.52 8.50
CA SER A 16 -22.37 -6.99 8.15
C SER A 16 -21.46 -7.27 9.33
N VAL A 17 -20.62 -8.31 9.20
CA VAL A 17 -19.51 -8.50 10.12
C VAL A 17 -18.54 -7.36 9.81
N ALA A 18 -18.36 -6.46 10.78
CA ALA A 18 -17.40 -5.38 10.66
C ALA A 18 -16.02 -5.95 10.30
N VAL A 19 -15.34 -5.35 9.33
CA VAL A 19 -13.97 -5.76 8.93
C VAL A 19 -13.01 -5.63 10.10
N ILE A 20 -13.18 -4.58 10.89
CA ILE A 20 -12.40 -4.30 12.10
C ILE A 20 -13.34 -3.75 13.16
N GLY A 21 -13.20 -4.27 14.38
CA GLY A 21 -13.91 -3.84 15.58
C GLY A 21 -12.98 -3.27 16.66
N PRO A 22 -13.54 -2.92 17.83
CA PRO A 22 -12.75 -2.63 19.01
C PRO A 22 -11.79 -3.78 19.36
N ASP A 23 -10.63 -3.44 19.90
CA ASP A 23 -9.59 -4.40 20.33
C ASP A 23 -9.00 -5.26 19.19
N GLU A 24 -9.10 -4.78 17.96
CA GLU A 24 -8.48 -5.37 16.78
C GLU A 24 -7.52 -4.35 16.14
N ALA A 25 -6.49 -4.83 15.46
CA ALA A 25 -5.51 -3.98 14.78
C ALA A 25 -5.47 -4.26 13.28
N ALA A 26 -5.51 -3.19 12.48
CA ALA A 26 -5.11 -3.25 11.08
C ALA A 26 -3.58 -3.16 11.00
N VAL A 27 -2.95 -4.23 10.53
CA VAL A 27 -1.50 -4.38 10.45
C VAL A 27 -1.10 -4.59 9.00
N THR A 28 -0.28 -3.68 8.47
CA THR A 28 0.35 -3.78 7.16
C THR A 28 1.73 -4.44 7.29
N GLY A 29 2.25 -4.98 6.19
CA GLY A 29 3.56 -5.62 6.17
C GLY A 29 3.99 -6.02 4.77
N PHE A 30 5.25 -6.44 4.65
CA PHE A 30 5.73 -7.08 3.44
C PHE A 30 5.03 -8.43 3.26
N SER A 31 4.45 -8.68 2.08
CA SER A 31 3.68 -9.90 1.82
C SER A 31 4.53 -11.17 1.76
N GLY A 32 5.84 -11.02 1.65
CA GLY A 32 6.81 -12.11 1.60
C GLY A 32 7.38 -12.32 0.21
N ALA A 33 8.44 -13.12 0.15
CA ALA A 33 9.08 -13.54 -1.08
C ALA A 33 9.44 -15.03 -0.94
N PRO A 34 8.52 -15.95 -1.29
CA PRO A 34 8.72 -17.37 -1.09
C PRO A 34 9.93 -17.84 -1.90
N ALA A 35 10.65 -18.81 -1.35
CA ALA A 35 11.76 -19.43 -2.06
C ALA A 35 11.26 -20.03 -3.39
N PRO A 36 12.01 -19.89 -4.49
CA PRO A 36 11.66 -20.50 -5.76
C PRO A 36 11.52 -22.02 -5.58
N PRO A 37 10.45 -22.64 -6.10
CA PRO A 37 10.20 -24.07 -5.88
C PRO A 37 11.27 -24.97 -6.53
N GLN A 38 11.92 -24.47 -7.58
CA GLN A 38 13.01 -25.15 -8.26
C GLN A 38 14.03 -24.11 -8.76
N ILE A 39 15.30 -24.44 -8.64
CA ILE A 39 16.43 -23.63 -9.12
C ILE A 39 17.31 -24.54 -9.96
N ALA A 40 17.50 -24.23 -11.25
CA ALA A 40 18.37 -25.03 -12.10
C ALA A 40 19.84 -24.80 -11.72
N PRO A 41 20.74 -25.78 -11.94
CA PRO A 41 22.17 -25.57 -11.71
C PRO A 41 22.70 -24.37 -12.50
N GLY A 42 23.24 -23.39 -11.80
CA GLY A 42 23.78 -22.17 -12.39
C GLY A 42 22.83 -20.97 -12.44
N ASP A 43 21.54 -21.16 -12.12
CA ASP A 43 20.61 -20.05 -11.93
C ASP A 43 20.87 -19.31 -10.62
N ASP A 44 20.69 -17.99 -10.63
CA ASP A 44 20.69 -17.16 -9.43
C ASP A 44 19.32 -17.24 -8.73
N PRO A 45 19.23 -17.75 -7.48
CA PRO A 45 17.99 -17.76 -6.71
C PRO A 45 17.31 -16.39 -6.57
N ALA A 46 18.09 -15.30 -6.49
CA ALA A 46 17.54 -13.96 -6.30
C ALA A 46 16.76 -13.49 -7.54
N ALA A 47 17.25 -13.81 -8.73
CA ALA A 47 16.58 -13.53 -10.00
C ALA A 47 15.25 -14.32 -10.18
N LEU A 48 15.03 -15.34 -9.36
CA LEU A 48 13.84 -16.20 -9.36
C LEU A 48 12.89 -15.93 -8.20
N THR A 49 13.25 -15.00 -7.32
CA THR A 49 12.49 -14.67 -6.12
C THR A 49 11.58 -13.48 -6.42
N PHE A 50 10.27 -13.66 -6.19
CA PHE A 50 9.25 -12.65 -6.47
C PHE A 50 8.43 -12.35 -5.23
N ILE A 51 7.78 -11.17 -5.22
CA ILE A 51 6.75 -10.83 -4.23
C ILE A 51 5.67 -11.91 -4.22
N ASP A 52 5.27 -12.35 -3.03
CA ASP A 52 4.08 -13.19 -2.87
C ASP A 52 2.83 -12.35 -3.10
N GLU A 53 2.27 -12.45 -4.30
CA GLU A 53 1.01 -11.80 -4.65
C GLU A 53 -0.20 -12.33 -3.87
N SER A 54 -0.12 -13.58 -3.38
CA SER A 54 -1.15 -14.18 -2.51
C SER A 54 -0.91 -13.87 -1.03
N GLY A 55 0.30 -13.42 -0.71
CA GLY A 55 0.73 -13.06 0.61
C GLY A 55 0.00 -11.84 1.18
N PRO A 56 0.01 -11.68 2.51
CA PRO A 56 -0.70 -10.64 3.24
C PRO A 56 -0.09 -9.24 3.02
N GLY A 57 -0.80 -8.34 2.31
CA GLY A 57 -0.46 -6.91 2.34
C GLY A 57 -1.04 -6.18 3.56
N LEU A 58 -2.18 -6.67 4.07
CA LEU A 58 -2.81 -6.21 5.30
C LEU A 58 -3.52 -7.37 6.01
N ARG A 59 -3.50 -7.32 7.35
CA ARG A 59 -4.28 -8.21 8.20
C ARG A 59 -5.03 -7.45 9.28
N ILE A 60 -6.19 -7.97 9.65
CA ILE A 60 -6.88 -7.59 10.89
C ILE A 60 -6.54 -8.64 11.94
N VAL A 61 -5.89 -8.21 13.02
CA VAL A 61 -5.39 -9.08 14.10
C VAL A 61 -6.25 -8.85 15.34
N ASP A 62 -6.76 -9.94 15.93
CA ASP A 62 -7.50 -9.89 17.20
C ASP A 62 -6.51 -9.74 18.37
N LEU A 63 -6.58 -8.62 19.08
CA LEU A 63 -5.71 -8.36 20.23
C LEU A 63 -6.32 -8.84 21.56
N ARG A 64 -7.58 -9.30 21.57
CA ARG A 64 -8.24 -9.86 22.77
C ARG A 64 -7.82 -11.30 22.99
N HIS A 65 -7.61 -12.04 21.90
CA HIS A 65 -7.28 -13.46 21.92
C HIS A 65 -5.82 -13.66 21.54
N MET A 66 -4.89 -13.20 22.39
CA MET A 66 -3.46 -13.36 22.15
C MET A 66 -2.95 -14.79 22.40
N GLU A 67 -3.80 -15.71 22.86
CA GLU A 67 -3.48 -17.13 23.06
C GLU A 67 -2.18 -17.40 23.87
N GLY A 68 -1.79 -16.49 24.78
CA GLY A 68 -0.61 -16.63 25.65
C GLY A 68 -0.46 -15.51 26.70
N PRO A 69 0.41 -15.68 27.72
CA PRO A 69 0.66 -14.66 28.76
C PRO A 69 1.44 -13.44 28.24
N ALA A 70 1.66 -12.36 29.00
CA ALA A 70 2.46 -11.22 28.54
C ALA A 70 3.96 -11.39 28.91
N GLU A 71 4.64 -12.39 28.34
CA GLU A 71 6.02 -12.79 28.69
C GLU A 71 7.03 -12.56 27.55
N ALA A 72 6.72 -11.66 26.61
CA ALA A 72 7.51 -11.42 25.40
C ALA A 72 7.67 -12.64 24.47
N GLN A 73 6.75 -13.61 24.57
CA GLN A 73 6.70 -14.75 23.67
C GLN A 73 5.94 -14.43 22.37
N LEU A 74 6.16 -15.26 21.34
CA LEU A 74 5.35 -15.21 20.13
C LEU A 74 3.93 -15.70 20.45
N VAL A 75 2.94 -14.93 20.03
CA VAL A 75 1.52 -15.20 20.25
C VAL A 75 0.81 -15.58 18.95
N GLY A 76 -0.11 -16.53 19.06
CA GLY A 76 -0.90 -17.06 17.94
C GLY A 76 -2.11 -16.23 17.54
N ALA A 77 -2.08 -14.90 17.75
CA ALA A 77 -3.25 -14.03 17.63
C ALA A 77 -4.05 -14.28 16.33
N PRO A 78 -5.38 -14.52 16.42
CA PRO A 78 -6.23 -14.76 15.27
C PRO A 78 -6.14 -13.63 14.24
N LYS A 79 -6.08 -14.00 12.96
CA LYS A 79 -6.08 -13.06 11.82
C LYS A 79 -7.45 -13.11 11.16
N LEU A 80 -8.37 -12.27 11.63
CA LEU A 80 -9.80 -12.34 11.30
C LEU A 80 -10.10 -11.99 9.84
N PHE A 81 -9.25 -11.15 9.24
CA PHE A 81 -9.36 -10.74 7.85
C PHE A 81 -7.97 -10.52 7.25
N THR A 82 -7.80 -10.80 5.96
CA THR A 82 -6.53 -10.62 5.24
C THR A 82 -6.81 -10.09 3.84
N VAL A 83 -6.07 -9.07 3.42
CA VAL A 83 -6.06 -8.56 2.05
C VAL A 83 -4.72 -8.91 1.41
N PRO A 84 -4.71 -9.59 0.25
CA PRO A 84 -3.48 -10.02 -0.39
C PRO A 84 -2.81 -8.87 -1.17
N ALA A 85 -1.49 -8.99 -1.40
CA ALA A 85 -0.72 -8.03 -2.19
C ALA A 85 -1.19 -7.91 -3.65
N SER A 86 -1.80 -8.95 -4.22
CA SER A 86 -2.46 -8.88 -5.53
C SER A 86 -3.58 -7.82 -5.58
N GLN A 87 -4.20 -7.49 -4.44
CA GLN A 87 -5.25 -6.47 -4.39
C GLN A 87 -4.71 -5.07 -4.06
N ILE A 88 -3.88 -4.94 -3.03
CA ILE A 88 -3.43 -3.64 -2.49
C ILE A 88 -1.94 -3.36 -2.63
N GLY A 89 -1.17 -4.32 -3.12
CA GLY A 89 0.27 -4.24 -3.21
C GLY A 89 0.96 -4.34 -1.86
N GLN A 90 2.17 -3.78 -1.81
CA GLN A 90 2.88 -3.50 -0.59
C GLN A 90 2.41 -2.18 -0.01
N ALA A 91 2.01 -2.19 1.26
CA ALA A 91 1.50 -1.01 1.94
C ALA A 91 2.22 -0.76 3.26
N PHE A 92 2.34 0.51 3.65
CA PHE A 92 2.93 0.88 4.94
C PHE A 92 1.96 1.72 5.77
N GLY A 93 1.67 2.95 5.34
CA GLY A 93 0.76 3.85 6.05
C GLY A 93 -0.63 3.24 6.17
N VAL A 94 -1.23 3.32 7.36
CA VAL A 94 -2.57 2.83 7.66
C VAL A 94 -3.35 3.88 8.45
N ALA A 95 -4.62 4.06 8.11
CA ALA A 95 -5.55 4.93 8.84
C ALA A 95 -6.95 4.31 8.90
N LEU A 96 -7.69 4.63 9.96
CA LEU A 96 -9.10 4.30 10.12
C LEU A 96 -9.89 5.60 10.08
N ASP A 97 -10.99 5.64 9.33
CA ASP A 97 -11.95 6.74 9.46
C ASP A 97 -12.89 6.54 10.65
N ASP A 98 -13.80 7.49 10.88
CA ASP A 98 -14.77 7.44 11.97
C ASP A 98 -16.17 6.98 11.53
N ALA A 99 -16.24 6.22 10.43
CA ALA A 99 -17.45 5.49 10.11
C ALA A 99 -17.70 4.38 11.15
N SER A 100 -18.93 3.87 11.19
CA SER A 100 -19.30 2.75 12.07
C SER A 100 -19.96 1.65 11.23
N PRO A 101 -19.26 0.53 10.96
CA PRO A 101 -17.84 0.26 11.27
C PRO A 101 -16.86 1.14 10.47
N PRO A 102 -15.62 1.35 10.97
CA PRO A 102 -14.66 2.22 10.32
C PRO A 102 -14.13 1.59 9.03
N ASN A 103 -13.87 2.41 8.02
CA ASN A 103 -13.14 1.97 6.84
C ASN A 103 -11.63 2.01 7.12
N VAL A 104 -10.90 1.09 6.48
CA VAL A 104 -9.43 1.03 6.56
C VAL A 104 -8.85 1.62 5.28
N TYR A 105 -7.89 2.54 5.42
CA TYR A 105 -7.15 3.10 4.30
C TYR A 105 -5.68 2.69 4.43
N VAL A 106 -5.07 2.31 3.32
CA VAL A 106 -3.64 1.95 3.28
C VAL A 106 -2.93 2.59 2.11
N ALA A 107 -1.70 3.03 2.33
CA ALA A 107 -0.90 3.74 1.34
C ALA A 107 0.18 2.82 0.74
N ALA A 108 0.27 2.80 -0.59
CA ALA A 108 1.29 2.07 -1.34
C ALA A 108 2.69 2.53 -0.93
N THR A 109 3.64 1.60 -0.85
CA THR A 109 4.98 1.90 -0.31
C THR A 109 6.11 1.24 -1.07
N SER A 110 7.25 1.93 -1.12
CA SER A 110 8.55 1.35 -1.50
C SER A 110 9.44 1.05 -0.29
N ALA A 111 8.93 1.17 0.94
CA ALA A 111 9.71 0.93 2.16
C ALA A 111 10.25 -0.51 2.26
N TYR A 112 9.64 -1.47 1.56
CA TYR A 112 10.10 -2.86 1.45
C TYR A 112 10.92 -3.14 0.19
N GLY A 113 11.32 -2.10 -0.53
CA GLY A 113 12.02 -2.19 -1.81
C GLY A 113 11.19 -1.68 -2.98
N LEU A 114 11.86 -1.47 -4.11
CA LEU A 114 11.27 -1.08 -5.38
C LEU A 114 11.63 -2.09 -6.48
N PRO A 115 11.30 -3.40 -6.28
CA PRO A 115 11.77 -4.46 -7.15
C PRO A 115 11.17 -4.35 -8.55
N ILE A 116 11.99 -4.66 -9.55
CA ILE A 116 11.58 -4.67 -10.95
C ILE A 116 11.82 -6.05 -11.56
N VAL A 117 11.13 -6.31 -12.66
CA VAL A 117 11.25 -7.54 -13.42
C VAL A 117 11.46 -7.21 -14.89
N ALA A 118 12.17 -8.07 -15.59
CA ALA A 118 12.28 -8.03 -17.04
C ALA A 118 12.22 -9.46 -17.62
N PRO A 119 11.80 -9.64 -18.88
CA PRO A 119 11.87 -10.94 -19.53
C PRO A 119 13.31 -11.46 -19.60
N GLY A 120 13.54 -12.68 -19.14
CA GLY A 120 14.79 -13.41 -19.29
C GLY A 120 14.96 -14.02 -20.70
N PRO A 121 16.07 -14.72 -20.96
CA PRO A 121 16.35 -15.33 -22.27
C PRO A 121 15.30 -16.36 -22.74
N ASP A 122 14.59 -16.97 -21.79
CA ASP A 122 13.51 -17.94 -22.01
C ASP A 122 12.12 -17.29 -22.12
N GLY A 123 12.05 -15.95 -22.03
CA GLY A 123 10.82 -15.17 -22.07
C GLY A 123 10.05 -15.14 -20.75
N HIS A 124 10.48 -15.88 -19.73
CA HIS A 124 9.90 -15.80 -18.39
C HIS A 124 10.42 -14.57 -17.66
N LEU A 125 9.60 -13.96 -16.81
CA LEU A 125 10.05 -12.85 -15.98
C LEU A 125 11.18 -13.29 -15.06
N ARG A 126 12.16 -12.42 -14.89
CA ARG A 126 13.25 -12.51 -13.91
C ARG A 126 13.23 -11.23 -13.07
N HIS A 127 13.47 -11.36 -11.78
CA HIS A 127 13.81 -10.21 -10.94
C HIS A 127 15.17 -9.66 -11.40
N VAL A 128 15.24 -8.35 -11.62
CA VAL A 128 16.46 -7.66 -12.03
C VAL A 128 16.70 -6.45 -11.12
N GLY A 129 17.96 -6.12 -10.86
CA GLY A 129 18.33 -4.95 -10.05
C GLY A 129 18.35 -3.65 -10.86
N ALA A 130 19.01 -3.68 -12.02
CA ALA A 130 19.14 -2.51 -12.88
C ALA A 130 17.97 -2.40 -13.87
N GLY A 131 17.55 -1.16 -14.11
CA GLY A 131 16.56 -0.83 -15.12
C GLY A 131 17.05 -1.12 -16.54
N GLY A 132 16.11 -1.35 -17.45
CA GLY A 132 16.44 -1.71 -18.82
C GLY A 132 15.22 -1.99 -19.71
N PRO A 133 15.43 -2.24 -21.01
CA PRO A 133 14.32 -2.46 -21.94
C PRO A 133 13.34 -3.52 -21.43
N ASN A 134 12.05 -3.23 -21.49
CA ASN A 134 10.95 -4.08 -21.01
C ASN A 134 10.91 -4.34 -19.50
N ALA A 135 11.71 -3.62 -18.71
CA ALA A 135 11.58 -3.66 -17.26
C ALA A 135 10.24 -3.06 -16.82
N ALA A 136 9.66 -3.63 -15.77
CA ALA A 136 8.45 -3.14 -15.12
C ALA A 136 8.57 -3.37 -13.61
N PHE A 137 7.78 -2.65 -12.81
CA PHE A 137 7.66 -2.98 -11.39
C PHE A 137 7.17 -4.42 -11.23
N MET A 138 7.70 -5.10 -10.23
CA MET A 138 7.34 -6.47 -9.93
C MET A 138 5.83 -6.58 -9.60
N PRO A 139 5.12 -7.58 -10.15
CA PRO A 139 3.75 -7.89 -9.75
C PRO A 139 3.60 -8.00 -8.22
N GLY A 140 2.46 -7.57 -7.69
CA GLY A 140 2.23 -7.51 -6.25
C GLY A 140 2.88 -6.32 -5.52
N LEU A 141 3.60 -5.43 -6.23
CA LEU A 141 4.15 -4.22 -5.60
C LEU A 141 3.08 -3.15 -5.35
N TRP A 142 2.20 -2.89 -6.33
CA TRP A 142 1.23 -1.79 -6.25
C TRP A 142 -0.24 -2.20 -6.12
N GLY A 143 -0.56 -3.48 -6.23
CA GLY A 143 -1.94 -3.97 -6.21
C GLY A 143 -2.67 -3.83 -7.56
N ALA A 144 -3.94 -4.19 -7.57
CA ALA A 144 -4.70 -4.40 -8.81
C ALA A 144 -5.00 -3.09 -9.55
N LYS A 145 -4.17 -2.74 -10.55
CA LYS A 145 -4.21 -1.46 -11.29
C LYS A 145 -3.78 -0.25 -10.44
N GLY A 146 -3.04 -0.49 -9.36
CA GLY A 146 -2.43 0.56 -8.57
C GLY A 146 -1.13 1.10 -9.19
N GLY A 147 -0.55 2.05 -8.49
CA GLY A 147 0.77 2.60 -8.74
C GLY A 147 1.40 3.12 -7.43
N PRO A 148 2.60 3.72 -7.51
CA PRO A 148 3.33 4.20 -6.34
C PRO A 148 2.54 5.21 -5.48
N GLY A 149 1.66 6.00 -6.10
CA GLY A 149 0.79 6.97 -5.41
C GLY A 149 -0.55 6.40 -4.93
N SER A 150 -0.78 5.09 -4.99
CA SER A 150 -2.09 4.52 -4.65
C SER A 150 -2.39 4.56 -3.16
N ILE A 151 -3.63 4.93 -2.85
CA ILE A 151 -4.26 4.67 -1.55
C ILE A 151 -5.42 3.72 -1.79
N TRP A 152 -5.49 2.65 -1.01
CA TRP A 152 -6.56 1.66 -1.07
C TRP A 152 -7.53 1.86 0.08
N LYS A 153 -8.82 1.65 -0.18
CA LYS A 153 -9.88 1.62 0.82
C LYS A 153 -10.39 0.19 0.97
N ILE A 154 -10.49 -0.28 2.20
CA ILE A 154 -11.25 -1.45 2.61
C ILE A 154 -12.51 -0.95 3.31
N ASP A 155 -13.66 -1.22 2.72
CA ASP A 155 -14.95 -0.82 3.28
C ASP A 155 -15.25 -1.62 4.54
N GLY A 156 -15.45 -0.91 5.66
CA GLY A 156 -15.60 -1.50 6.99
C GLY A 156 -16.81 -2.40 7.14
N ALA A 157 -17.87 -2.17 6.35
CA ALA A 157 -19.14 -2.88 6.45
C ALA A 157 -19.22 -4.08 5.50
N THR A 158 -18.55 -4.00 4.35
CA THR A 158 -18.69 -4.97 3.25
C THR A 158 -17.42 -5.73 2.92
N ALA A 159 -16.29 -5.38 3.53
CA ALA A 159 -14.96 -5.91 3.21
C ALA A 159 -14.51 -5.67 1.76
N ARG A 160 -15.20 -4.78 1.03
CA ARG A 160 -14.84 -4.45 -0.35
C ARG A 160 -13.54 -3.67 -0.37
N VAL A 161 -12.56 -4.19 -1.10
CA VAL A 161 -11.31 -3.49 -1.41
C VAL A 161 -11.48 -2.71 -2.71
N SER A 162 -11.05 -1.45 -2.73
CA SER A 162 -11.09 -0.58 -3.89
C SER A 162 -9.94 0.43 -3.88
N LEU A 163 -9.46 0.82 -5.05
CA LEU A 163 -8.56 1.97 -5.18
C LEU A 163 -9.32 3.23 -4.78
N PHE A 164 -8.85 3.91 -3.74
CA PHE A 164 -9.47 5.13 -3.23
C PHE A 164 -9.07 6.34 -4.07
N THR A 165 -7.76 6.53 -4.27
CA THR A 165 -7.20 7.57 -5.13
C THR A 165 -5.76 7.24 -5.51
N ASN A 166 -5.24 7.96 -6.50
CA ASN A 166 -3.82 8.05 -6.77
C ASN A 166 -3.35 9.47 -6.48
N VAL A 167 -2.41 9.62 -5.55
CA VAL A 167 -1.79 10.89 -5.22
C VAL A 167 -0.96 11.38 -6.41
N THR A 168 -1.17 12.64 -6.76
CA THR A 168 -0.44 13.34 -7.82
C THR A 168 -0.04 14.71 -7.33
N THR A 169 1.12 15.20 -7.75
CA THR A 169 1.56 16.58 -7.53
C THR A 169 1.61 17.28 -8.88
N ASP A 170 0.87 18.38 -9.03
CA ASP A 170 0.74 19.12 -10.29
C ASP A 170 0.34 18.24 -11.49
N GLY A 171 -0.55 17.28 -11.25
CA GLY A 171 -1.02 16.31 -12.26
C GLY A 171 -0.03 15.19 -12.59
N ARG A 172 1.15 15.18 -11.97
CA ARG A 172 2.17 14.14 -12.12
C ARG A 172 2.00 13.07 -11.04
N PRO A 173 1.80 11.80 -11.41
CA PRO A 173 1.78 10.70 -10.44
C PRO A 173 3.11 10.54 -9.72
N ASN A 174 3.06 10.04 -8.48
CA ASN A 174 4.24 9.49 -7.84
C ASN A 174 4.78 8.33 -8.69
N SER A 175 6.10 8.31 -8.90
CA SER A 175 6.79 7.48 -9.87
C SER A 175 7.46 6.25 -9.27
N GLY A 176 7.83 6.28 -7.97
CA GLY A 176 8.45 5.12 -7.31
C GLY A 176 8.74 5.26 -5.82
N ALA A 177 9.09 6.47 -5.36
CA ALA A 177 9.31 6.74 -3.94
C ALA A 177 8.08 6.40 -3.06
N ALA A 178 6.90 6.39 -3.69
CA ALA A 178 5.62 5.99 -3.12
C ALA A 178 5.24 6.84 -1.90
N LEU A 179 4.26 6.34 -1.15
CA LEU A 179 3.69 7.05 -0.01
C LEU A 179 4.29 6.53 1.31
N GLY A 180 4.21 7.38 2.33
CA GLY A 180 4.67 7.11 3.68
C GLY A 180 3.51 6.99 4.66
N GLY A 181 3.54 7.81 5.72
CA GLY A 181 2.51 7.84 6.75
C GLY A 181 1.15 8.27 6.19
N LEU A 182 0.10 7.76 6.83
CA LEU A 182 -1.30 8.04 6.51
C LEU A 182 -2.04 8.34 7.82
N ALA A 183 -2.85 9.39 7.85
CA ALA A 183 -3.61 9.77 9.04
C ALA A 183 -4.98 10.33 8.67
N PHE A 184 -6.01 9.99 9.43
CA PHE A 184 -7.34 10.57 9.30
C PHE A 184 -7.59 11.57 10.42
N ASP A 185 -8.19 12.72 10.09
CA ASP A 185 -8.66 13.69 11.07
C ASP A 185 -10.20 13.69 11.15
N PRO A 186 -10.79 13.31 12.30
CA PRO A 186 -12.24 13.28 12.47
C PRO A 186 -12.89 14.67 12.49
N GLN A 187 -12.14 15.74 12.77
CA GLN A 187 -12.68 17.10 12.80
C GLN A 187 -12.90 17.65 11.39
N SER A 188 -11.86 17.60 10.56
CA SER A 188 -11.93 18.07 9.16
C SER A 188 -12.48 17.03 8.18
N LYS A 189 -12.56 15.76 8.57
CA LYS A 189 -12.91 14.62 7.70
C LYS A 189 -11.99 14.53 6.49
N LEU A 190 -10.69 14.69 6.74
CA LEU A 190 -9.65 14.62 5.73
C LEU A 190 -8.68 13.49 6.03
N LEU A 191 -8.15 12.91 4.96
CA LEU A 191 -7.05 11.96 5.00
C LEU A 191 -5.76 12.69 4.61
N TYR A 192 -4.73 12.58 5.44
CA TYR A 192 -3.43 13.18 5.25
C TYR A 192 -2.43 12.10 4.88
N VAL A 193 -1.63 12.33 3.83
CA VAL A 193 -0.65 11.35 3.35
C VAL A 193 0.67 12.01 3.02
N ALA A 194 1.76 11.40 3.47
CA ALA A 194 3.11 11.84 3.13
C ALA A 194 3.51 11.27 1.76
N ASP A 195 3.79 12.15 0.80
CA ASP A 195 4.40 11.80 -0.47
C ASP A 195 5.93 11.84 -0.34
N ARG A 196 6.56 10.67 -0.38
CA ARG A 196 8.01 10.54 -0.17
C ARG A 196 8.81 11.01 -1.38
N GLU A 197 8.17 11.23 -2.52
CA GLU A 197 8.83 11.73 -3.72
C GLU A 197 9.01 13.25 -3.68
N THR A 198 7.97 13.94 -3.20
CA THR A 198 7.89 15.40 -3.23
C THR A 198 8.15 16.05 -1.87
N GLY A 199 8.09 15.30 -0.78
CA GLY A 199 8.14 15.85 0.58
C GLY A 199 6.86 16.57 1.00
N LEU A 200 5.81 16.49 0.19
CA LEU A 200 4.52 17.10 0.47
C LEU A 200 3.68 16.20 1.38
N ILE A 201 2.87 16.83 2.22
CA ILE A 201 1.76 16.19 2.92
C ILE A 201 0.47 16.59 2.19
N HIS A 202 -0.14 15.66 1.47
CA HIS A 202 -1.41 15.90 0.77
C HIS A 202 -2.58 15.79 1.73
N ARG A 203 -3.63 16.59 1.48
CA ARG A 203 -4.89 16.54 2.22
C ARG A 203 -5.98 16.11 1.27
N LEU A 204 -6.57 14.96 1.53
CA LEU A 204 -7.54 14.32 0.64
C LEU A 204 -8.92 14.36 1.30
N GLY A 205 -9.94 14.75 0.54
CA GLY A 205 -11.32 14.55 0.95
C GLY A 205 -11.66 13.06 0.98
N MET A 206 -12.72 12.68 1.70
CA MET A 206 -13.21 11.30 1.71
C MET A 206 -13.84 10.85 0.37
N ASP A 207 -13.85 11.74 -0.63
CA ASP A 207 -14.13 11.48 -2.04
C ASP A 207 -12.87 11.15 -2.86
N GLY A 208 -11.70 11.12 -2.23
CA GLY A 208 -10.40 10.88 -2.88
C GLY A 208 -9.80 12.10 -3.57
N VAL A 209 -10.46 13.26 -3.50
CA VAL A 209 -10.04 14.50 -4.18
C VAL A 209 -9.03 15.26 -3.32
N ASP A 210 -7.92 15.68 -3.93
CA ASP A 210 -6.91 16.52 -3.29
C ASP A 210 -7.47 17.92 -2.96
N ARG A 211 -7.27 18.35 -1.71
CA ARG A 211 -7.72 19.65 -1.14
C ARG A 211 -6.54 20.58 -0.86
N GLY A 212 -5.39 20.29 -1.47
CA GLY A 212 -4.12 20.99 -1.34
C GLY A 212 -3.17 20.28 -0.38
N SER A 213 -1.91 20.68 -0.45
CA SER A 213 -0.81 20.08 0.28
C SER A 213 -0.16 21.06 1.27
N TYR A 214 0.65 20.50 2.16
CA TYR A 214 1.62 21.22 2.97
C TYR A 214 3.03 20.83 2.52
N ASP A 215 3.87 21.83 2.27
CA ASP A 215 5.25 21.64 1.84
C ASP A 215 6.20 21.67 3.05
N HIS A 216 6.66 20.49 3.48
CA HIS A 216 7.56 20.39 4.62
C HIS A 216 8.93 21.02 4.30
N GLY A 217 9.42 20.84 3.07
CA GLY A 217 10.74 21.30 2.61
C GLY A 217 10.87 22.82 2.48
N LEU A 218 9.78 23.50 2.13
CA LEU A 218 9.73 24.97 2.07
C LEU A 218 9.14 25.57 3.35
N VAL A 219 7.90 25.22 3.69
CA VAL A 219 7.16 25.87 4.77
C VAL A 219 7.63 25.35 6.12
N GLY A 220 7.76 24.03 6.28
CA GLY A 220 8.17 23.40 7.53
C GLY A 220 9.58 23.81 7.95
N ARG A 221 10.55 23.73 7.04
CA ARG A 221 11.94 24.12 7.30
C ARG A 221 12.06 25.61 7.66
N ALA A 222 11.39 26.49 6.93
CA ALA A 222 11.41 27.92 7.21
C ALA A 222 10.84 28.25 8.60
N ALA A 223 9.76 27.57 9.01
CA ALA A 223 9.17 27.74 10.35
C ALA A 223 10.13 27.33 11.48
N GLN A 224 11.12 26.46 11.20
CA GLN A 224 12.17 26.05 12.13
C GLN A 224 13.48 26.85 11.97
N GLY A 225 13.51 27.88 11.12
CA GLY A 225 14.72 28.64 10.83
C GLY A 225 15.79 27.86 10.04
N LEU A 226 15.41 26.76 9.38
CA LEU A 226 16.28 25.94 8.56
C LEU A 226 16.28 26.42 7.09
N LYS A 227 17.38 26.15 6.38
CA LYS A 227 17.47 26.44 4.94
C LYS A 227 16.42 25.63 4.17
N PRO A 228 15.63 26.22 3.25
CA PRO A 228 14.65 25.50 2.46
C PRO A 228 15.25 24.34 1.64
N ALA A 229 14.47 23.29 1.45
CA ALA A 229 14.81 22.10 0.67
C ALA A 229 13.65 21.80 -0.31
N PRO A 230 13.47 22.59 -1.38
CA PRO A 230 12.40 22.37 -2.34
C PRO A 230 12.55 21.03 -3.07
N TRP A 231 11.41 20.43 -3.43
CA TRP A 231 11.38 19.36 -4.42
C TRP A 231 11.89 19.88 -5.78
N THR A 232 12.89 19.22 -6.33
CA THR A 232 13.57 19.64 -7.58
C THR A 232 13.56 18.55 -8.66
N ALA A 233 13.20 17.32 -8.30
CA ALA A 233 13.30 16.16 -9.17
C ALA A 233 12.00 15.96 -9.97
N LEU A 234 11.85 16.77 -11.02
CA LEU A 234 10.62 16.82 -11.83
C LEU A 234 10.48 15.62 -12.78
N GLN A 235 11.57 14.96 -13.16
CA GLN A 235 11.52 13.78 -14.03
C GLN A 235 11.01 12.57 -13.23
N PRO A 236 9.93 11.89 -13.65
CA PRO A 236 9.55 10.58 -13.10
C PRO A 236 10.68 9.57 -13.26
N ILE A 237 10.78 8.61 -12.33
CA ILE A 237 11.61 7.43 -12.60
C ILE A 237 11.10 6.70 -13.84
N ASP A 238 12.04 6.15 -14.59
CA ASP A 238 11.77 5.31 -15.74
C ASP A 238 12.56 4.02 -15.55
N VAL A 239 11.89 2.97 -15.05
CA VAL A 239 12.51 1.67 -14.79
C VAL A 239 13.02 1.00 -16.07
N THR A 240 12.63 1.50 -17.24
CA THR A 240 13.16 0.99 -18.52
C THR A 240 14.56 1.51 -18.85
N ARG A 241 15.09 2.40 -18.01
CA ARG A 241 16.36 3.08 -18.21
C ARG A 241 17.45 2.50 -17.31
N PRO A 242 18.70 2.40 -17.80
CA PRO A 242 19.81 1.83 -17.04
C PRO A 242 20.26 2.71 -15.86
N GLN A 243 19.73 3.93 -15.73
CA GLN A 243 20.00 4.79 -14.56
C GLN A 243 19.19 4.40 -13.32
N PHE A 244 18.12 3.61 -13.48
CA PHE A 244 17.36 3.10 -12.36
C PHE A 244 18.05 1.86 -11.77
N ASP A 245 18.11 1.78 -10.44
CA ASP A 245 18.65 0.64 -9.70
C ASP A 245 17.77 0.36 -8.48
N SER A 246 17.16 -0.84 -8.43
CA SER A 246 16.27 -1.24 -7.35
C SER A 246 17.00 -1.49 -6.03
N ASP A 247 18.33 -1.52 -6.01
CA ASP A 247 19.14 -1.67 -4.80
C ASP A 247 19.73 -0.32 -4.33
N ASP A 248 19.58 0.76 -5.12
CA ASP A 248 20.03 2.11 -4.77
C ASP A 248 18.84 3.08 -4.62
N PRO A 249 18.41 3.39 -3.38
CA PRO A 249 17.35 4.36 -3.11
C PRO A 249 17.60 5.76 -3.67
N ALA A 250 18.84 6.13 -3.98
CA ALA A 250 19.14 7.41 -4.64
C ALA A 250 18.52 7.49 -6.05
N THR A 251 18.19 6.35 -6.67
CA THR A 251 17.54 6.29 -7.98
C THR A 251 16.01 6.24 -7.91
N TRP A 252 15.41 6.18 -6.71
CA TRP A 252 13.96 6.00 -6.53
C TRP A 252 13.18 7.32 -6.49
N ASN A 253 13.86 8.44 -6.72
CA ASN A 253 13.30 9.80 -6.69
C ASN A 253 12.80 10.23 -5.30
N LEU A 254 13.33 9.64 -4.22
CA LEU A 254 13.02 10.10 -2.87
C LEU A 254 13.39 11.58 -2.70
N THR A 255 12.51 12.34 -2.07
CA THR A 255 12.84 13.70 -1.66
C THR A 255 14.05 13.68 -0.72
N VAL A 256 14.81 14.77 -0.70
CA VAL A 256 15.94 14.89 0.22
C VAL A 256 15.44 14.84 1.67
N PRO A 257 16.11 14.11 2.58
CA PRO A 257 15.76 14.15 4.00
C PRO A 257 15.78 15.57 4.54
N GLU A 258 14.79 15.90 5.35
CA GLU A 258 14.56 17.24 5.90
C GLU A 258 14.85 17.29 7.40
#